data_AF-W8YDR9-F1
#
_entry.id   AF-W8YDR9-F1
#
_cell.length_a   1.000
_cell.length_b   1.000
_cell.length_c   1.000
_cell.angle_alpha   90.00
_cell.angle_beta   90.00
_cell.angle_gamma   90.00
#
_symmetry.space_group_name_H-M   'P 1'
#
loop_
_entity.id
_entity.type
_entity.pdbx_description
1 polymer ?
#
loop_
_entity_poly.entity_id
_entity_poly.type
_entity_poly.pdbx_seq_one_letter_code
_entity_poly.pdbx_strand_id
1 'polypeptide(L)' 'MNDIMPQKTFINNTDFYILIGDYNDIISNHKTLDDATLALKSIHISDSKWTSIWIVKPGEACLVSNIKVIQEESRTTSYD' A
#
# COMPACT_ATOMS: atom_id res chain seq x y z
N MET A 1 14.69 -16.58 0.74
CA MET A 1 14.30 -16.55 -0.70
C MET A 1 13.46 -15.30 -0.88
N ASN A 2 13.89 -14.34 -1.71
CA ASN A 2 13.07 -13.17 -2.02
C ASN A 2 12.03 -13.60 -3.05
N ASP A 3 10.81 -13.87 -2.62
CA ASP A 3 9.68 -14.08 -3.53
C ASP A 3 9.38 -12.75 -4.22
N ILE A 4 9.93 -12.57 -5.43
CA ILE A 4 9.56 -11.48 -6.32
C ILE A 4 8.16 -11.80 -6.82
N MET A 5 7.14 -11.40 -6.06
CA MET A 5 5.76 -11.50 -6.50
C MET A 5 5.56 -10.61 -7.75
N PRO A 6 4.76 -11.05 -8.74
CA PRO A 6 4.52 -10.29 -9.94
C PRO A 6 3.98 -8.90 -9.58
N GLN A 7 4.55 -7.86 -10.22
CA GLN A 7 4.01 -6.51 -10.16
C GLN A 7 2.56 -6.55 -10.64
N LYS A 8 1.63 -6.12 -9.79
CA LYS A 8 0.21 -6.10 -10.14
C LYS A 8 -0.18 -4.65 -10.38
N THR A 9 -0.75 -4.41 -11.56
CA THR A 9 -1.31 -3.10 -11.90
C THR A 9 -2.67 -2.97 -11.25
N PHE A 10 -2.85 -1.93 -10.44
CA PHE A 10 -4.15 -1.47 -9.99
C PHE A 10 -4.69 -0.45 -10.99
N ILE A 11 -5.97 -0.56 -11.37
CA ILE A 11 -6.63 0.41 -12.24
C ILE A 11 -7.82 0.98 -11.47
N ASN A 12 -7.84 2.29 -11.26
CA ASN A 12 -8.97 2.95 -10.62
C ASN A 12 -10.06 3.23 -11.65
N ASN A 13 -11.05 2.34 -11.73
CA ASN A 13 -12.21 2.50 -12.62
C ASN A 13 -13.37 3.26 -11.95
N THR A 14 -13.10 4.02 -10.88
CA THR A 14 -14.11 4.78 -10.13
C THR A 14 -13.94 6.28 -10.33
N ASP A 15 -14.97 7.05 -10.00
CA ASP A 15 -14.94 8.52 -10.00
C ASP A 15 -14.32 9.11 -8.72
N PHE A 16 -13.72 8.28 -7.85
CA PHE A 16 -13.14 8.67 -6.57
C PHE A 16 -11.62 8.57 -6.60
N TYR A 17 -10.95 9.39 -5.78
CA TYR A 17 -9.54 9.24 -5.44
C TYR A 17 -9.39 8.09 -4.44
N ILE A 18 -8.56 7.11 -4.76
CA ILE A 18 -8.38 5.91 -3.93
C ILE A 18 -7.02 5.97 -3.26
N LEU A 19 -6.98 5.84 -1.94
CA LEU A 19 -5.75 5.53 -1.21
C LEU A 19 -5.54 4.03 -1.27
N ILE A 20 -4.42 3.63 -1.87
CA ILE A 20 -4.05 2.23 -2.00
C ILE A 20 -2.71 2.00 -1.29
N GLY A 21 -2.68 1.02 -0.40
CA GLY A 21 -1.46 0.55 0.23
C GLY A 21 -0.73 -0.46 -0.66
N ASP A 22 0.43 -0.90 -0.20
CA ASP A 22 1.09 -2.10 -0.72
C ASP A 22 0.11 -3.31 -0.72
N TYR A 23 0.40 -4.29 -1.59
CA TYR A 23 -0.46 -5.45 -1.87
C TYR A 23 -1.82 -5.14 -2.53
N ASN A 24 -2.00 -3.95 -3.08
CA ASN A 24 -3.26 -3.46 -3.66
C ASN A 24 -4.38 -3.36 -2.62
N ASP A 25 -4.05 -3.06 -1.37
CA ASP A 25 -5.03 -2.92 -0.31
C ASP A 25 -5.71 -1.55 -0.39
N ILE A 26 -7.03 -1.53 -0.58
CA ILE A 26 -7.80 -0.27 -0.67
C ILE A 26 -8.05 0.23 0.75
N ILE A 27 -7.46 1.38 1.07
CA ILE A 27 -7.53 1.99 2.40
C ILE A 27 -8.78 2.83 2.54
N SER A 28 -9.02 3.73 1.57
CA SER A 28 -10.17 4.65 1.58
C SER A 28 -10.40 5.29 0.22
N ASN A 29 -11.62 5.78 0.00
CA ASN A 29 -12.05 6.46 -1.22
C ASN A 29 -12.51 7.88 -0.88
N HIS A 30 -12.16 8.85 -1.72
CA HIS A 30 -12.41 10.28 -1.48
C HIS A 30 -12.94 10.95 -2.74
N LYS A 31 -13.83 11.92 -2.58
CA LYS A 31 -14.40 12.67 -3.71
C LYS A 31 -13.41 13.67 -4.32
N THR A 32 -12.50 14.19 -3.50
CA THR A 32 -11.55 15.23 -3.91
C THR A 32 -10.12 14.81 -3.61
N LEU A 33 -9.18 15.39 -4.36
CA LEU A 33 -7.75 15.19 -4.11
C LEU A 33 -7.33 15.75 -2.74
N ASP A 34 -7.93 16.85 -2.30
CA ASP A 34 -7.66 17.46 -1.00
C ASP A 34 -8.04 16.53 0.15
N ASP A 35 -9.24 15.93 0.10
CA ASP A 35 -9.68 14.95 1.11
C ASP A 35 -8.75 13.73 1.15
N ALA A 36 -8.38 13.21 -0.03
CA ALA A 36 -7.43 12.11 -0.15
C ALA A 36 -6.05 12.47 0.42
N THR A 37 -5.56 13.67 0.17
CA THR A 37 -4.27 14.16 0.66
C THR A 37 -4.29 14.37 2.17
N LEU A 38 -5.41 14.88 2.71
CA LEU A 38 -5.60 15.03 4.15
C LEU A 38 -5.60 13.66 4.82
N ALA A 39 -6.36 12.71 4.28
CA ALA A 39 -6.41 11.34 4.78
C ALA A 39 -5.03 10.67 4.75
N LEU A 40 -4.26 10.85 3.67
CA LEU A 40 -2.90 10.31 3.56
C LEU A 40 -1.99 10.85 4.66
N LYS A 41 -2.05 12.16 4.92
CA LYS A 41 -1.26 12.82 5.99
C LYS A 41 -1.67 12.37 7.39
N SER A 42 -2.91 11.94 7.57
CA SER A 42 -3.40 11.40 8.84
C SER A 42 -2.95 9.95 9.11
N ILE A 43 -2.39 9.26 8.12
CA ILE A 43 -1.90 7.89 8.31
C ILE A 43 -0.46 7.92 8.81
N HIS A 44 -0.26 7.45 10.03
CA HIS A 44 1.07 7.16 10.57
C HIS A 44 1.58 5.84 9.99
N ILE A 45 2.41 5.92 8.94
CA ILE A 45 2.94 4.75 8.23
C ILE A 45 3.65 3.77 9.20
N SER A 46 4.39 4.29 10.18
CA SER A 46 5.12 3.51 11.20
C SER A 46 4.23 2.62 12.08
N ASP A 47 2.97 3.01 12.28
CA ASP A 47 1.98 2.27 13.06
C ASP A 47 1.01 1.48 12.16
N SER A 48 1.22 1.53 10.84
CA SER A 48 0.36 0.89 9.86
C SER A 48 0.98 -0.38 9.33
N LYS A 49 0.14 -1.31 8.86
CA LYS A 49 0.59 -2.52 8.16
C LYS A 49 1.15 -2.23 6.76
N TRP A 50 1.03 -0.99 6.27
CA TRP A 50 1.42 -0.60 4.93
C TRP A 50 2.80 0.06 4.93
N THR A 51 3.67 -0.38 4.03
CA THR A 51 5.01 0.21 3.87
C THR A 51 4.95 1.47 3.00
N SER A 52 3.96 1.55 2.12
CA SER A 52 3.78 2.66 1.19
C SER A 52 2.31 2.80 0.85
N ILE A 53 1.87 4.05 0.69
CA ILE A 53 0.50 4.39 0.35
C ILE A 53 0.53 5.40 -0.78
N TRP A 54 -0.30 5.18 -1.80
CA TRP A 54 -0.42 6.06 -2.96
C TRP A 54 -1.86 6.52 -3.13
N ILE A 55 -2.03 7.72 -3.68
CA ILE A 55 -3.33 8.21 -4.13
C ILE A 55 -3.44 7.92 -5.63
N VAL A 56 -4.46 7.16 -6.02
CA VAL A 56 -4.76 6.84 -7.42
C VAL A 56 -5.95 7.65 -7.87
N LYS A 57 -5.78 8.48 -8.90
CA LYS A 57 -6.86 9.31 -9.44
C LYS A 57 -7.90 8.48 -10.20
N PRO A 58 -9.13 8.99 -10.37
CA PRO A 58 -10.10 8.40 -11.28
C PRO A 58 -9.51 8.14 -12.67
N GLY A 59 -9.65 6.91 -13.17
CA GLY A 59 -9.13 6.48 -14.48
C GLY A 59 -7.62 6.23 -14.54
N GLU A 60 -6.87 6.40 -13.44
CA GLU A 60 -5.43 6.21 -13.40
C GLU A 60 -5.05 4.76 -13.06
N ALA A 61 -3.93 4.29 -13.63
CA ALA A 61 -3.33 3.01 -13.30
C ALA A 61 -2.09 3.22 -12.42
N CYS A 62 -1.98 2.44 -11.35
CA CYS A 62 -0.86 2.47 -10.42
C CYS A 62 -0.15 1.12 -10.40
N LEU A 63 1.18 1.14 -10.46
CA LEU A 63 2.01 -0.04 -10.26
C LEU A 63 2.26 -0.21 -8.76
N VAL A 64 1.56 -1.17 -8.16
CA VAL A 64 1.73 -1.48 -6.74
C VAL A 64 2.80 -2.54 -6.60
N SER A 65 3.92 -2.15 -6.01
CA SER A 65 5.01 -3.07 -5.67
C SER A 65 4.56 -4.04 -4.56
N ASN A 66 4.50 -5.34 -4.88
CA ASN A 66 4.27 -6.41 -3.92
C ASN A 66 5.58 -6.81 -3.21
N ILE A 67 6.36 -5.84 -2.71
CA ILE A 67 7.56 -6.18 -1.95
C ILE A 67 7.10 -6.58 -0.55
N LYS A 68 6.85 -7.88 -0.38
CA LYS A 68 6.81 -8.47 0.94
C LYS A 68 8.24 -8.47 1.47
N VAL A 69 8.60 -7.44 2.22
CA VAL A 69 9.64 -7.62 3.23
C VAL A 69 9.05 -8.64 4.19
N ILE A 70 9.35 -9.90 3.95
CA ILE A 70 9.24 -10.91 4.99
C ILE A 70 10.18 -10.37 6.06
N GLN A 71 9.62 -9.75 7.10
CA GLN A 71 10.35 -9.62 8.35
C GLN A 71 10.59 -11.07 8.78
N GLU A 72 11.73 -11.60 8.34
CA GLU A 72 12.33 -12.77 8.92
C GLU A 72 12.71 -12.33 10.33
N GLU A 73 11.71 -12.38 11.24
CA GLU A 73 11.94 -12.37 12.67
C GLU A 73 12.92 -13.52 12.88
N SER A 74 14.19 -13.17 12.94
CA SER A 74 15.29 -14.08 13.15
C SER A 74 15.14 -14.54 14.59
N ARG A 75 14.23 -15.50 14.82
CA ARG A 75 14.25 -16.32 16.02
C ARG A 75 15.47 -17.19 15.90
N THR A 76 16.63 -16.63 16.23
CA THR A 76 17.75 -17.38 16.77
C THR A 76 17.27 -18.02 18.07
N THR A 77 16.56 -19.14 17.96
CA THR A 77 16.52 -20.11 19.05
C THR A 77 17.91 -20.74 19.11
N SER A 78 18.79 -20.12 19.89
CA SER A 78 19.99 -20.77 20.42
C SER A 78 19.51 -21.83 21.40
N TYR A 79 19.64 -23.10 21.04
CA TYR A 79 19.62 -24.17 22.04
C TYR A 79 21.07 -24.43 22.46
N ASP A 80 21.25 -24.46 23.78
CA ASP A 80 22.49 -24.72 24.54
C ASP A 80 23.17 -26.03 24.13
#